data_AF-A0A353IQY6-F1
#
_entry.id   AF-A0A353IQY6-F1
#
_cell.length_a   1.000
_cell.length_b   1.000
_cell.length_c   1.000
_cell.angle_alpha   90.00
_cell.angle_beta   90.00
_cell.angle_gamma   90.00
#
_symmetry.space_group_name_H-M   'P 1'
#
loop_
_entity.id
_entity.type
_entity.pdbx_description
1 polymer ?
#
loop_
_entity_poly.entity_id
_entity_poly.type
_entity_poly.pdbx_seq_one_letter_code
_entity_poly.pdbx_strand_id
1 'polypeptide(L)' 'MDLDDLTPKKPKGHEIGQDLSKLSEAELKALIETLQGEISRIEAMLATKVSSRSAAEAAFKS' A
#
# COMPACT_ATOMS: atom_id res chain seq x y z
N MET A 1 33.94 7.51 14.64
CA MET A 1 33.38 6.60 13.62
C MET A 1 32.13 6.03 14.25
N ASP A 2 30.99 6.69 14.02
CA ASP A 2 29.71 6.33 14.62
C ASP A 2 29.15 5.07 13.94
N LEU A 3 28.78 4.09 14.75
CA LEU A 3 28.37 2.75 14.32
C LEU A 3 26.96 2.74 13.68
N ASP A 4 26.27 3.88 13.67
CA ASP A 4 24.92 4.04 13.13
C ASP A 4 24.86 4.12 11.59
N ASP A 5 26.01 4.32 10.93
CA ASP A 5 26.10 4.44 9.46
C ASP A 5 26.13 3.08 8.73
N LEU A 6 26.03 1.98 9.48
CA LEU A 6 26.03 0.59 8.96
C LEU A 6 24.63 -0.01 8.83
N THR A 7 23.57 0.76 9.04
CA THR A 7 22.23 0.23 8.76
C THR A 7 22.04 0.15 7.24
N PRO A 8 21.89 -1.07 6.65
CA PRO A 8 21.53 -1.16 5.25
C PRO A 8 20.21 -0.43 5.10
N LYS A 9 20.22 0.70 4.38
CA LYS A 9 19.00 1.39 3.96
C LYS A 9 18.14 0.34 3.29
N LYS A 10 17.07 -0.09 3.98
CA LYS A 10 16.08 -1.01 3.44
C LYS A 10 15.80 -0.52 2.02
N PRO A 11 15.89 -1.39 0.99
CA PRO A 11 15.67 -0.97 -0.39
C PRO A 11 14.38 -0.18 -0.39
N LYS A 12 14.45 1.08 -0.81
CA LYS A 12 13.31 2.00 -0.77
C LYS A 12 12.16 1.25 -1.44
N GLY A 13 11.18 0.88 -0.62
CA GLY A 13 9.99 0.19 -1.09
C GLY A 13 9.39 0.99 -2.22
N HIS A 14 8.81 0.29 -3.18
CA HIS A 14 8.21 0.83 -4.38
C HIS A 14 7.52 2.18 -4.15
N GLU A 15 7.96 3.23 -4.86
CA GLU A 15 7.45 4.59 -4.68
C GLU A 15 6.41 4.89 -5.75
N ILE A 16 5.26 5.44 -5.33
CA ILE A 16 4.20 5.85 -6.26
C ILE A 16 4.71 7.01 -7.10
N GLY A 17 4.67 6.84 -8.43
CA GLY A 17 5.19 7.84 -9.37
C GLY A 17 6.70 7.76 -9.59
N GLN A 18 7.38 6.69 -9.17
CA GLN A 18 8.78 6.46 -9.52
C GLN A 18 8.97 6.33 -11.03
N ASP A 19 10.17 6.68 -11.52
CA ASP A 19 10.54 6.46 -12.91
C ASP A 19 10.62 4.96 -13.23
N LEU A 20 9.76 4.51 -14.13
CA LEU A 20 9.65 3.12 -14.56
C LEU A 20 10.62 2.77 -15.71
N SER A 21 11.25 3.78 -16.32
CA SER A 21 12.07 3.60 -17.53
C SER A 21 13.31 2.73 -17.31
N LYS A 22 13.73 2.57 -16.05
CA LYS A 22 14.92 1.79 -15.65
C LYS A 22 14.57 0.38 -15.15
N LEU A 23 13.29 0.04 -15.06
CA LEU A 23 12.83 -1.27 -14.59
C LEU A 23 12.71 -2.24 -15.76
N SER A 24 13.09 -3.48 -15.53
CA SER A 24 12.84 -4.59 -16.44
C SER A 24 11.37 -5.02 -16.42
N GLU A 25 10.95 -5.81 -17.42
CA GLU A 25 9.58 -6.35 -17.48
C GLU A 25 9.23 -7.18 -16.24
N ALA A 26 10.17 -7.97 -15.71
CA ALA A 26 9.96 -8.77 -14.51
C ALA A 26 9.76 -7.88 -13.27
N GLU A 27 10.54 -6.82 -13.13
CA GLU A 27 10.42 -5.87 -12.03
C GLU A 27 9.09 -5.09 -12.11
N LEU A 28 8.65 -4.71 -13.32
CA LEU A 28 7.34 -4.09 -13.52
C LEU A 28 6.19 -5.03 -13.13
N LYS A 29 6.28 -6.33 -13.48
CA LYS A 29 5.28 -7.33 -13.06
C LYS A 29 5.22 -7.49 -11.54
N ALA A 30 6.38 -7.61 -10.88
CA ALA A 30 6.46 -7.70 -9.42
C ALA A 30 5.91 -6.44 -8.72
N LEU A 31 6.18 -5.27 -9.29
CA LEU A 31 5.63 -4.01 -8.82
C LEU A 31 4.11 -3.97 -8.94
N ILE A 32 3.55 -4.38 -10.09
CA ILE A 32 2.10 -4.46 -10.31
C ILE A 32 1.45 -5.37 -9.29
N GLU A 33 1.99 -6.57 -9.07
CA GLU A 33 1.45 -7.53 -8.11
C GLU A 33 1.44 -6.95 -6.69
N THR A 34 2.55 -6.30 -6.29
CA THR A 34 2.65 -5.64 -4.98
C THR A 34 1.60 -4.54 -4.82
N LEU A 35 1.44 -3.69 -5.83
CA LEU A 35 0.46 -2.60 -5.80
C LEU A 35 -0.98 -3.12 -5.79
N GLN A 36 -1.29 -4.18 -6.53
CA GLN A 36 -2.61 -4.82 -6.53
C GLN A 36 -2.96 -5.41 -5.16
N GLY A 37 -1.98 -6.00 -4.47
CA GLY A 37 -2.14 -6.46 -3.09
C GLY A 37 -2.46 -5.30 -2.14
N GLU A 38 -1.76 -4.17 -2.29
CA GLU A 38 -2.02 -2.98 -1.46
C GLU A 38 -3.39 -2.36 -1.76
N ILE A 39 -3.81 -2.29 -3.03
CA ILE A 39 -5.16 -1.86 -3.41
C ILE A 39 -6.21 -2.74 -2.74
N SER A 40 -6.06 -4.07 -2.82
CA SER A 40 -6.99 -5.02 -2.21
C SER A 40 -7.10 -4.83 -0.69
N ARG A 41 -5.98 -4.57 -0.01
CA ARG A 41 -5.96 -4.26 1.42
C ARG A 41 -6.69 -2.95 1.73
N ILE A 42 -6.48 -1.91 0.93
CA ILE A 42 -7.15 -0.62 1.08
C ILE A 42 -8.66 -0.77 0.86
N GLU A 43 -9.06 -1.52 -0.17
CA GLU A 43 -10.47 -1.81 -0.46
C GLU A 43 -11.15 -2.58 0.68
N ALA A 44 -10.48 -3.59 1.25
CA ALA A 44 -11.00 -4.32 2.41
C ALA A 44 -11.18 -3.41 3.64
N MET A 45 -10.22 -2.51 3.90
CA MET A 45 -10.32 -1.51 4.97
C MET A 45 -11.44 -0.50 4.69
N LEU A 46 -11.61 -0.08 3.44
CA LEU A 46 -12.68 0.82 3.03
C LEU A 46 -14.04 0.17 3.22
N ALA A 47 -14.23 -1.07 2.78
CA ALA A 47 -15.46 -1.83 2.96
C ALA A 47 -15.82 -2.00 4.44
N THR A 48 -14.82 -2.25 5.30
CA THR A 48 -14.99 -2.30 6.76
C THR A 48 -15.46 -0.94 7.32
N LYS A 49 -14.88 0.18 6.84
CA LYS A 49 -15.29 1.52 7.29
C LYS A 49 -16.67 1.93 6.77
N VAL A 50 -17.02 1.57 5.54
CA VAL A 50 -18.33 1.86 4.93
C VAL A 50 -19.42 1.06 5.64
N SER A 51 -19.22 -0.24 5.85
CA SER A 51 -20.17 -1.08 6.59
C SER A 51 -20.38 -0.58 8.03
N SER A 52 -19.31 -0.15 8.71
CA SER A 52 -19.42 0.49 10.02
C SER A 52 -20.21 1.79 9.98
N ARG A 53 -20.00 2.65 8.96
CA ARG A 53 -20.78 3.89 8.79
C ARG A 53 -22.25 3.61 8.53
N SER A 54 -22.56 2.68 7.63
CA SER A 54 -23.94 2.32 7.29
C SER A 54 -24.68 1.69 8.48
N ALA A 55 -24.00 0.88 9.28
CA ALA A 55 -24.57 0.33 10.52
C ALA A 55 -24.85 1.43 11.57
N ALA A 56 -23.95 2.42 11.70
CA ALA A 56 -24.14 3.55 12.59
C ALA A 56 -25.29 4.48 12.12
N GLU A 57 -25.40 4.74 10.82
CA GLU A 57 -26.49 5.53 10.25
C GLU A 57 -27.86 4.87 10.42
N ALA A 58 -27.93 3.53 10.32
CA ALA A 58 -29.16 2.77 10.57
C ALA A 58 -29.56 2.79 12.05
N ALA A 59 -28.59 2.72 12.97
CA ALA A 59 -28.84 2.79 14.41
C ALA A 59 -29.32 4.18 14.86
N PHE A 60 -28.88 5.26 14.19
CA PHE A 60 -29.31 6.63 14.49
C PHE A 60 -30.67 7.02 13.90
N LYS A 61 -31.26 6.21 13.02
CA LYS A 61 -32.60 6.44 12.43
C LYS A 61 -33.71 5.61 13.10
N SER A 62 -33.38 4.90 14.18
CA SER A 62 -34.34 4.16 15.02
C SER A 62 -34.96 5.06 16.08
#